data_AF-A0A7M7T4T1-F1
#
_entry.id   AF-A0A7M7T4T1-F1
#
_cell.length_a   1.000
_cell.length_b   1.000
_cell.length_c   1.000
_cell.angle_alpha   90.00
_cell.angle_beta   90.00
_cell.angle_gamma   90.00
#
_symmetry.space_group_name_H-M   'P 1'
#
loop_
_entity.id
_entity.type
_entity.pdbx_description
1 polymer ?
#
loop_
_entity_poly.entity_id
_entity_poly.type
_entity_poly.pdbx_seq_one_letter_code
_entity_poly.pdbx_strand_id
1 'polypeptide(L)'
;MAHETGHSLGLNHDGTYGCAEGRNIMSASLPSSTGAFEWSTCSSEHMKISISSEVCMDDVPIFDLSPIDDLPGLRYSADMQCQMELSIPTAHRCTFLTTSCTKLWCSVRAPHLVPAMAYLPKELHVEKECGA
;
A
#
# COMPACT_ATOMS: atom_id res chain seq x y z
N MET A 1 3.30 -2.12 6.06
CA MET A 1 3.30 -1.94 7.52
C MET A 1 2.13 -2.65 8.16
N ALA A 2 0.88 -2.23 7.95
CA ALA A 2 -0.30 -2.86 8.59
C ALA A 2 -0.34 -4.39 8.44
N HIS A 3 -0.05 -4.93 7.24
CA HIS A 3 0.04 -6.37 6.99
C HIS A 3 1.03 -7.09 7.93
N GLU A 4 2.29 -6.64 7.95
CA GLU A 4 3.34 -7.23 8.80
C GLU A 4 3.08 -7.01 10.30
N THR A 5 2.47 -5.88 10.67
CA THR A 5 2.00 -5.66 12.04
C THR A 5 0.90 -6.66 12.40
N GLY A 6 0.00 -6.99 11.47
CA GLY A 6 -1.00 -8.04 11.62
C GLY A 6 -0.36 -9.39 11.93
N HIS A 7 0.68 -9.79 11.20
CA HIS A 7 1.45 -10.99 11.51
C HIS A 7 2.10 -10.96 12.89
N SER A 8 2.65 -9.81 13.29
CA SER A 8 3.21 -9.61 14.64
C SER A 8 2.15 -9.76 15.74
N LEU A 9 0.89 -9.45 15.41
CA LEU A 9 -0.29 -9.62 16.28
C LEU A 9 -0.96 -10.99 16.12
N GLY A 10 -0.27 -11.98 15.56
CA GLY A 10 -0.74 -13.37 15.50
C GLY A 10 -1.69 -13.69 14.33
N LEU A 11 -1.87 -12.78 13.37
CA LEU A 11 -2.66 -13.07 12.17
C LEU A 11 -1.88 -13.89 11.14
N ASN A 12 -2.60 -14.75 10.43
CA ASN A 12 -2.16 -15.37 9.18
C ASN A 12 -2.86 -14.71 8.00
N HIS A 13 -2.53 -15.17 6.80
CA HIS A 13 -3.23 -14.70 5.60
C HIS A 13 -4.71 -15.08 5.62
N ASP A 14 -5.55 -14.25 5.00
CA ASP A 14 -7.01 -14.43 4.97
C ASP A 14 -7.44 -15.80 4.43
N GLY A 15 -6.75 -16.32 3.41
CA GLY A 15 -7.01 -17.64 2.83
C GLY A 15 -6.78 -18.80 3.78
N THR A 16 -5.89 -18.65 4.78
CA THR A 16 -5.70 -19.66 5.84
C THR A 16 -6.96 -19.83 6.69
N TYR A 17 -7.77 -18.77 6.81
CA TYR A 17 -9.03 -18.75 7.55
C TYR A 17 -10.26 -19.00 6.67
N GLY A 18 -10.07 -19.25 5.37
CA GLY A 18 -11.16 -19.42 4.41
C GLY A 18 -11.79 -18.10 3.92
N CYS A 19 -11.20 -16.95 4.29
CA CYS A 19 -11.55 -15.66 3.68
C CYS A 19 -10.92 -15.52 2.29
N ALA A 20 -11.46 -14.61 1.48
CA ALA A 20 -11.00 -14.46 0.11
C ALA A 20 -9.69 -13.68 -0.01
N GLU A 21 -8.85 -14.11 -0.93
CA GLU A 21 -7.60 -13.45 -1.29
C GLU A 21 -7.80 -12.26 -2.27
N GLY A 22 -6.78 -11.41 -2.37
CA GLY A 22 -6.69 -10.24 -3.25
C GLY A 22 -7.51 -9.03 -2.81
N ARG A 23 -8.12 -9.07 -1.62
CA ARG A 23 -9.12 -8.07 -1.20
C ARG A 23 -8.73 -7.23 0.01
N ASN A 24 -8.34 -7.85 1.11
CA ASN A 24 -8.13 -7.20 2.42
C ASN A 24 -6.65 -7.13 2.82
N ILE A 25 -6.37 -6.42 3.91
CA ILE A 25 -5.00 -6.15 4.41
C ILE A 25 -4.16 -7.42 4.55
N MET A 26 -4.74 -8.54 5.03
CA MET A 26 -4.02 -9.80 5.25
C MET A 26 -4.10 -10.75 4.06
N SER A 27 -4.42 -10.28 2.86
CA SER A 27 -4.26 -11.13 1.68
C SER A 27 -2.78 -11.46 1.46
N ALA A 28 -2.50 -12.71 1.10
CA ALA A 28 -1.17 -13.17 0.68
C ALA A 28 -0.70 -12.54 -0.63
N SER A 29 -1.61 -11.99 -1.43
CA SER A 29 -1.33 -11.30 -2.69
C SER A 29 -1.60 -9.80 -2.53
N LEU A 30 -0.94 -8.96 -3.34
CA LEU A 30 -1.19 -7.52 -3.33
C LEU A 30 -2.68 -7.24 -3.60
N PRO A 31 -3.42 -6.66 -2.63
CA PRO A 31 -4.83 -6.38 -2.83
C PRO A 31 -4.99 -5.20 -3.81
N SER A 32 -5.90 -5.37 -4.77
CA SER A 32 -6.18 -4.36 -5.81
C SER A 32 -7.58 -3.77 -5.72
N SER A 33 -8.35 -4.17 -4.70
CA SER A 33 -9.72 -3.72 -4.45
C SER A 33 -9.77 -2.52 -3.50
N THR A 34 -10.92 -1.86 -3.38
CA THR A 34 -11.16 -0.82 -2.35
C THR A 34 -10.98 -1.36 -0.93
N GLY A 35 -11.16 -2.67 -0.72
CA GLY A 35 -10.93 -3.33 0.56
C GLY A 35 -9.44 -3.46 0.94
N ALA A 36 -8.50 -3.04 0.09
CA ALA A 36 -7.06 -3.15 0.34
C ALA A 36 -6.61 -2.44 1.64
N PHE A 37 -7.44 -1.52 2.14
CA PHE A 37 -7.23 -0.76 3.36
C PHE A 37 -8.13 -1.21 4.53
N GLU A 38 -8.79 -2.37 4.39
CA GLU A 38 -9.72 -2.90 5.38
C GLU A 38 -9.28 -4.30 5.85
N TRP A 39 -9.49 -4.58 7.12
CA TRP A 39 -9.36 -5.94 7.67
C TRP A 39 -10.56 -6.79 7.22
N SER A 40 -10.32 -8.05 6.85
CA SER A 40 -11.43 -8.98 6.59
C SER A 40 -12.17 -9.32 7.88
N THR A 41 -13.35 -9.94 7.76
CA THR A 41 -14.05 -10.50 8.92
C THR A 41 -13.21 -11.55 9.64
N CYS A 42 -12.54 -12.45 8.90
CA CYS A 42 -11.67 -13.48 9.47
C CYS A 42 -10.50 -12.85 10.26
N SER A 43 -9.80 -11.90 9.65
CA SER A 43 -8.70 -11.19 10.29
C SER A 43 -9.15 -10.45 11.55
N SER A 44 -10.32 -9.79 11.50
CA SER A 44 -10.86 -9.05 12.64
C SER A 44 -11.23 -9.96 13.82
N GLU A 45 -11.79 -11.14 13.55
CA GLU A 45 -12.14 -12.12 14.58
C GLU A 45 -10.90 -12.73 15.24
N HIS A 46 -9.91 -13.11 14.44
CA HIS A 46 -8.65 -13.66 14.96
C HIS A 46 -7.81 -12.61 15.69
N MET A 47 -7.84 -11.35 15.24
CA MET A 47 -7.13 -10.26 15.92
C MET A 47 -7.67 -10.05 17.34
N LYS A 48 -9.00 -10.10 17.53
CA LYS A 48 -9.61 -9.99 18.86
C LYS A 48 -9.15 -11.11 19.79
N ILE A 49 -9.09 -12.34 19.28
CA ILE A 49 -8.62 -13.49 20.06
C ILE A 49 -7.16 -13.29 20.43
N SER A 50 -6.30 -12.98 19.46
CA SER A 50 -4.86 -12.86 19.69
C SER A 50 -4.51 -11.71 20.63
N ILE A 51 -5.11 -10.54 20.48
CA ILE A 51 -4.86 -9.40 21.38
C ILE A 51 -5.37 -9.71 22.79
N SER A 52 -6.53 -10.40 22.92
CA SER A 52 -7.09 -10.72 24.25
C SER A 52 -6.22 -11.68 25.08
N SER A 53 -5.28 -12.39 24.46
CA SER A 53 -4.32 -13.24 25.14
C SER A 53 -3.01 -12.54 25.52
N GLU A 54 -2.80 -11.30 25.09
CA GLU A 54 -1.55 -10.56 25.31
C GLU A 54 -1.75 -9.45 26.35
N VAL A 55 -0.90 -9.45 27.39
CA VAL A 55 -0.91 -8.41 28.45
C VAL A 55 0.14 -7.32 28.23
N CYS A 56 1.00 -7.48 27.22
CA CYS A 56 2.12 -6.58 26.98
C CYS A 56 1.73 -5.27 26.27
N MET A 57 0.48 -5.12 25.87
CA MET A 57 -0.05 -3.93 25.17
C MET A 57 -0.94 -3.05 26.07
N ASP A 58 -1.07 -3.40 27.36
CA ASP A 58 -1.97 -2.73 28.30
C ASP A 58 -1.35 -1.50 28.99
N ASP A 59 -0.05 -1.26 28.79
CA ASP A 59 0.61 -0.09 29.36
C ASP A 59 0.32 1.19 28.56
N VAL A 60 0.30 2.32 29.28
CA VAL A 60 0.05 3.62 28.68
C VAL A 60 1.36 4.17 28.11
N PRO A 61 1.40 4.57 26.83
CA PRO A 61 2.61 5.12 26.22
C PRO A 61 3.06 6.41 26.92
N ILE A 62 4.38 6.54 27.10
CA ILE A 62 5.01 7.69 27.78
C ILE A 62 5.13 8.92 26.84
N PHE A 63 4.96 8.71 25.54
CA PHE A 63 5.09 9.75 24.50
C PHE A 63 3.75 10.07 23.86
N ASP A 64 3.64 11.30 23.35
CA ASP A 64 2.50 11.71 22.54
C ASP A 64 2.50 10.94 21.21
N LEU A 65 1.46 10.11 21.03
CA LEU A 65 1.19 9.36 19.82
C LEU A 65 0.02 9.96 19.03
N SER A 66 -0.25 11.27 19.20
CA SER A 66 -1.32 11.96 18.49
C SER A 66 -1.26 11.66 16.99
N PRO A 67 -2.37 11.20 16.40
CA PRO A 67 -2.41 10.85 15.00
C PRO A 67 -2.18 12.08 14.12
N ILE A 68 -1.61 11.85 12.94
CA ILE A 68 -1.61 12.86 11.89
C ILE A 68 -3.00 12.81 11.25
N ASP A 69 -3.83 13.80 11.54
CA ASP A 69 -5.22 13.86 11.05
C ASP A 69 -5.34 14.27 9.56
N ASP A 70 -4.25 14.75 8.96
CA ASP A 70 -4.25 15.11 7.54
C ASP A 70 -4.27 13.87 6.65
N LEU A 71 -5.19 13.86 5.68
CA LEU A 71 -5.16 12.86 4.62
C LEU A 71 -3.82 12.94 3.85
N PRO A 72 -3.15 11.82 3.54
CA PRO A 72 -1.86 11.84 2.85
C PRO A 72 -1.88 12.63 1.53
N GLY A 73 -3.00 12.62 0.81
CA GLY A 73 -3.17 13.39 -0.44
C GLY A 73 -3.13 14.91 -0.28
N LEU A 74 -3.29 15.44 0.94
CA LEU A 74 -3.12 16.88 1.24
C LEU A 74 -1.63 17.27 1.33
N ARG A 75 -0.76 16.32 1.71
CA ARG A 75 0.68 16.54 1.87
C ARG A 75 1.48 16.09 0.66
N TYR A 76 1.04 15.02 0.00
CA TYR A 76 1.72 14.41 -1.13
C TYR A 76 0.84 14.49 -2.37
N SER A 77 1.17 15.41 -3.28
CA SER A 77 0.52 15.48 -4.60
C SER A 77 0.74 14.19 -5.38
N ALA A 78 -0.07 13.95 -6.42
CA ALA A 78 0.11 12.76 -7.26
C ALA A 78 1.50 12.68 -7.92
N ASP A 79 2.12 13.83 -8.25
CA ASP A 79 3.49 13.86 -8.76
C ASP A 79 4.50 13.43 -7.70
N MET A 80 4.35 13.90 -6.46
CA MET A 80 5.19 13.48 -5.33
C MET A 80 5.05 11.99 -5.06
N GLN A 81 3.82 11.45 -5.13
CA GLN A 81 3.59 10.01 -5.00
C GLN A 81 4.30 9.22 -6.09
N CYS A 82 4.27 9.67 -7.34
CA CYS A 82 5.03 9.06 -8.44
C CYS A 82 6.55 9.12 -8.23
N GLN A 83 7.07 10.23 -7.69
CA GLN A 83 8.49 10.38 -7.39
C GLN A 83 8.95 9.42 -6.30
N MET A 84 8.12 9.22 -5.26
CA MET A 84 8.40 8.28 -4.18
C MET A 84 8.32 6.83 -4.68
N GLU A 85 7.25 6.46 -5.37
CA GLU A 85 7.01 5.08 -5.83
C GLU A 85 8.10 4.61 -6.80
N LEU A 86 8.46 5.45 -7.77
CA LEU A 86 9.50 5.13 -8.74
C LEU A 86 10.92 5.44 -8.22
N SER A 87 11.04 6.14 -7.09
CA SER A 87 12.30 6.71 -6.60
C SER A 87 13.04 7.56 -7.65
N ILE A 88 12.28 8.32 -8.47
CA ILE A 88 12.81 9.15 -9.57
C ILE A 88 12.28 10.59 -9.43
N PRO A 89 13.14 11.61 -9.22
CA PRO A 89 12.70 13.00 -9.01
C PRO A 89 11.96 13.63 -10.19
N THR A 90 12.19 13.15 -11.41
CA THR A 90 11.52 13.64 -12.64
C THR A 90 10.24 12.89 -12.97
N ALA A 91 9.83 11.93 -12.12
CA ALA A 91 8.55 11.25 -12.27
C ALA A 91 7.38 12.21 -12.03
N HIS A 92 6.29 12.01 -12.75
CA HIS A 92 5.08 12.81 -12.67
C HIS A 92 3.86 11.96 -13.03
N ARG A 93 2.68 12.40 -12.59
CA ARG A 93 1.40 11.75 -12.89
C ARG A 93 1.06 11.92 -14.38
N CYS A 94 0.54 10.86 -14.99
CA CYS A 94 -0.10 10.92 -16.31
C CYS A 94 -1.35 11.84 -16.27
N THR A 95 -1.37 12.92 -17.06
CA THR A 95 -2.51 13.86 -17.12
C THR A 95 -3.57 13.52 -18.18
N PHE A 96 -3.22 12.72 -19.19
CA PHE A 96 -4.12 12.38 -20.30
C PHE A 96 -5.06 11.22 -20.00
N LEU A 97 -4.69 10.38 -19.03
CA LEU A 97 -5.59 9.39 -18.48
C LEU A 97 -6.56 10.12 -17.55
N THR A 98 -7.85 10.14 -17.89
CA THR A 98 -8.92 10.49 -16.94
C THR A 98 -8.90 9.44 -15.84
N THR A 99 -8.13 9.69 -14.79
CA THR A 99 -7.93 8.73 -13.71
C THR A 99 -9.02 8.96 -12.67
N SER A 100 -9.87 7.95 -12.48
CA SER A 100 -10.60 7.80 -11.23
C SER A 100 -9.58 7.57 -10.09
N CYS A 101 -9.97 7.83 -8.84
CA CYS A 101 -9.11 7.66 -7.65
C CYS A 101 -8.71 6.19 -7.36
N THR A 102 -8.84 5.30 -8.34
CA THR A 102 -8.61 3.85 -8.23
C THR A 102 -7.17 3.46 -8.52
N LYS A 103 -6.47 4.18 -9.41
CA LYS A 103 -5.10 3.84 -9.81
C LYS A 103 -4.28 5.08 -10.12
N LEU A 104 -3.06 5.12 -9.60
CA LEU A 104 -2.05 6.13 -9.91
C LEU A 104 -1.20 5.65 -11.09
N TRP A 105 -1.08 6.48 -12.12
CA TRP A 105 -0.24 6.22 -13.29
C TRP A 105 0.89 7.25 -13.36
N CYS A 106 2.12 6.75 -13.50
CA CYS A 106 3.33 7.56 -13.40
C CYS A 106 4.17 7.45 -14.67
N SER A 107 4.78 8.57 -15.07
CA SER A 107 5.68 8.66 -16.21
C SER A 107 6.96 9.40 -15.85
N VAL A 108 8.03 9.08 -16.57
CA VAL A 108 9.34 9.72 -16.46
C VAL A 108 9.69 10.37 -17.79
N ARG A 109 10.10 11.64 -17.78
CA ARG A 109 10.68 12.27 -18.97
C ARG A 109 12.12 11.82 -19.10
N ALA A 110 12.40 10.91 -20.04
CA ALA A 110 13.76 10.50 -20.37
C ALA A 110 14.30 11.35 -21.54
N PRO A 111 15.41 12.08 -21.39
CA PRO A 111 16.07 12.72 -22.53
C PRO A 111 16.66 11.68 -23.49
N HIS A 112 17.18 10.55 -23.01
CA HIS A 112 17.60 9.40 -23.81
C HIS A 112 17.70 8.19 -22.88
N LEU A 113 16.97 7.11 -23.17
CA LEU A 113 17.01 5.86 -22.40
C LEU A 113 18.34 5.13 -22.66
N VAL A 114 19.29 5.23 -21.74
CA VAL A 114 20.36 4.22 -21.60
C VAL A 114 19.72 3.00 -20.93
N PRO A 115 19.98 1.76 -21.37
CA PRO A 115 19.29 0.56 -20.88
C PRO A 115 19.74 0.21 -19.45
N ALA A 116 19.24 0.94 -18.46
CA ALA A 116 19.32 0.60 -17.04
C ALA A 116 17.97 0.07 -16.50
N MET A 117 17.06 -0.30 -17.42
CA MET A 117 15.80 -1.02 -17.13
C MET A 117 16.04 -2.52 -16.81
N ALA A 118 17.15 -2.86 -16.14
CA ALA A 118 17.50 -4.25 -15.82
C ALA A 118 17.23 -4.64 -14.36
N TYR A 119 16.83 -3.71 -13.49
CA TYR A 119 16.61 -3.97 -12.06
C TYR A 119 15.30 -3.39 -11.49
N LEU A 120 14.30 -3.13 -12.34
CA LEU A 120 12.94 -2.95 -11.81
C LEU A 120 12.31 -4.34 -11.61
N PRO A 121 11.81 -4.67 -10.41
CA PRO A 121 11.08 -5.92 -10.17
C PRO A 121 9.94 -6.04 -11.19
N LYS A 122 9.75 -7.25 -11.72
CA LYS A 122 8.75 -7.60 -12.75
C LYS A 122 7.28 -7.26 -12.40
N GLU A 123 7.01 -6.79 -11.19
CA GLU A 123 5.68 -6.37 -10.70
C GLU A 123 5.41 -4.87 -10.92
N LEU A 124 6.44 -4.06 -11.19
CA LEU A 124 6.26 -2.66 -11.55
C LEU A 124 5.94 -2.60 -13.06
N HIS A 125 4.67 -2.79 -13.41
CA HIS A 125 4.13 -2.35 -14.69
C HIS A 125 4.26 -0.82 -14.76
N VAL A 126 5.49 -0.35 -15.00
CA VAL A 126 5.72 0.87 -15.75
C VAL A 126 5.23 0.54 -17.15
N GLU A 127 3.92 0.64 -17.35
CA GLU A 127 3.37 0.74 -18.70
C GLU A 127 4.02 1.98 -19.29
N LYS A 128 5.05 1.68 -20.09
CA LYS A 128 5.86 2.66 -20.80
C LYS A 128 4.89 3.44 -21.66
N GLU A 129 4.93 4.75 -21.44
CA GLU A 129 4.18 5.79 -22.14
C GLU A 129 2.73 5.90 -21.65
N CYS A 130 2.42 7.04 -20.99
CA CYS A 130 1.04 7.51 -20.89
C CYS A 130 0.55 7.68 -22.34
N GLY A 131 -0.10 6.65 -22.89
CA GLY A 131 -0.59 6.68 -24.26
C GLY A 131 -1.53 7.86 -24.48
N ALA A 132 -1.36 8.53 -25.62
CA ALA A 132 -2.40 9.36 -26.22
C ALA A 132 -3.50 8.47 -26.81
#